data_AF-A0A523RZY0-F1
#
_entry.id   AF-A0A523RZY0-F1
#
_cell.length_a   1.000
_cell.length_b   1.000
_cell.length_c   1.000
_cell.angle_alpha   90.00
_cell.angle_beta   90.00
_cell.angle_gamma   90.00
#
_symmetry.space_group_name_H-M   'P 1'
#
loop_
_entity.id
_entity.type
_entity.pdbx_description
1 polymer ?
#
loop_
_entity_poly.entity_id
_entity_poly.type
_entity_poly.pdbx_seq_one_letter_code
_entity_poly.pdbx_strand_id
1 'polypeptide(L)'
;MRKTIPDDVIYPQTSFEWRKWIEKKLNIDETQGSFFTENATFLHQRLVDLWNREFTAERGYSPDFIPALTRNKNGFLKWVYGGGSEPNWMKSD
;
A
#
# COMPACT_ATOMS: atom_id res chain seq x y z
N MET A 1 -24.54 -10.69 -13.67
CA MET A 1 -23.36 -11.59 -13.56
C MET A 1 -22.52 -11.11 -12.40
N ARG A 2 -22.40 -11.89 -11.31
CA ARG A 2 -21.43 -11.59 -10.25
C ARG A 2 -20.05 -11.91 -10.84
N LYS A 3 -19.21 -10.89 -11.06
CA LYS A 3 -17.79 -11.11 -11.34
C LYS A 3 -17.24 -11.82 -10.10
N THR A 4 -16.87 -13.09 -10.23
CA THR A 4 -16.04 -13.79 -9.26
C THR A 4 -14.78 -12.94 -9.10
N ILE A 5 -14.62 -12.33 -7.93
CA ILE A 5 -13.35 -11.73 -7.53
C ILE A 5 -12.36 -12.91 -7.55
N PRO A 6 -11.23 -12.84 -8.29
CA PRO A 6 -10.27 -13.93 -8.31
C PRO A 6 -9.83 -14.25 -6.87
N ASP A 7 -9.93 -15.52 -6.46
CA ASP A 7 -9.51 -16.02 -5.13
C ASP A 7 -8.00 -15.78 -4.86
N ASP A 8 -7.28 -15.33 -5.88
CA ASP A 8 -5.85 -15.07 -5.95
C ASP A 8 -5.45 -13.62 -5.58
N VAL A 9 -6.40 -12.77 -5.21
CA VAL A 9 -6.10 -11.44 -4.66
C VAL A 9 -5.81 -11.55 -3.15
N ILE A 10 -4.61 -12.05 -2.82
CA ILE A 10 -4.11 -12.03 -1.44
C ILE A 10 -3.77 -10.59 -1.08
N TYR A 11 -4.62 -9.99 -0.24
CA TYR A 11 -4.36 -8.69 0.37
C TYR A 11 -3.13 -8.77 1.27
N PRO A 12 -2.17 -7.84 1.17
CA PRO A 12 -1.11 -7.77 2.16
C PRO A 12 -1.69 -7.36 3.52
N GLN A 13 -1.77 -8.29 4.47
CA GLN A 13 -2.33 -8.05 5.81
C GLN A 13 -1.29 -7.52 6.78
N THR A 14 -0.02 -7.80 6.52
CA THR A 14 1.10 -7.45 7.40
C THR A 14 2.05 -6.46 6.74
N SER A 15 2.84 -5.75 7.55
CA SER A 15 3.91 -4.88 7.05
C SER A 15 4.88 -5.63 6.14
N PHE A 16 5.19 -6.89 6.47
CA PHE A 16 6.06 -7.74 5.68
C PHE A 16 5.47 -8.06 4.30
N GLU A 17 4.19 -8.41 4.22
CA GLU A 17 3.53 -8.67 2.94
C GLU A 17 3.43 -7.40 2.09
N TRP A 18 3.11 -6.26 2.71
CA TRP A 18 3.09 -4.97 2.02
C TRP A 18 4.47 -4.63 1.46
N ARG A 19 5.51 -4.84 2.25
CA ARG A 19 6.90 -4.62 1.84
C ARG A 19 7.24 -5.47 0.61
N LYS A 20 7.01 -6.78 0.68
CA LYS A 20 7.30 -7.70 -0.43
C LYS A 20 6.50 -7.36 -1.69
N TRP A 21 5.26 -6.94 -1.54
CA TRP A 21 4.42 -6.51 -2.65
C TRP A 21 4.94 -5.22 -3.32
N ILE A 22 5.30 -4.21 -2.51
CA ILE A 22 5.85 -2.94 -3.01
C ILE A 22 7.20 -3.15 -3.68
N GLU A 23 8.10 -3.92 -3.05
CA GLU A 23 9.41 -4.29 -3.60
C GLU A 23 9.25 -4.87 -5.02
N LYS A 24 8.37 -5.87 -5.16
CA LYS A 24 8.07 -6.51 -6.44
C LYS A 24 7.48 -5.54 -7.46
N LYS A 25 6.53 -4.68 -7.06
CA LYS A 25 5.77 -3.83 -7.99
C LYS A 25 6.51 -2.55 -8.40
N LEU A 26 7.34 -2.00 -7.52
CA LEU A 26 8.14 -0.80 -7.78
C LEU A 26 9.57 -1.11 -8.23
N ASN A 27 9.97 -2.39 -8.19
CA ASN A 27 11.33 -2.86 -8.45
C ASN A 27 12.35 -2.16 -7.55
N ILE A 28 12.11 -2.24 -6.25
CA ILE A 28 12.99 -1.76 -5.19
C ILE A 28 13.24 -2.89 -4.19
N ASP A 29 14.30 -2.78 -3.41
CA ASP A 29 14.56 -3.69 -2.28
C ASP A 29 14.26 -3.03 -0.92
N GLU A 30 14.41 -3.81 0.16
CA GLU A 30 14.20 -3.37 1.54
C GLU A 30 15.10 -2.20 1.90
N THR A 31 16.38 -2.27 1.54
CA THR A 31 17.39 -1.23 1.83
C THR A 31 17.00 0.09 1.18
N GLN A 32 16.61 0.06 -0.10
CA GLN A 32 16.14 1.23 -0.83
C GLN A 32 14.85 1.79 -0.22
N GLY A 33 13.88 0.93 0.11
CA GLY A 33 12.62 1.35 0.72
C GLY A 33 12.82 2.02 2.09
N SER A 34 13.67 1.46 2.94
CA SER A 34 14.05 2.05 4.23
C SER A 34 14.79 3.38 4.03
N PHE A 35 15.80 3.41 3.15
CA PHE A 35 16.51 4.65 2.82
C PHE A 35 15.56 5.75 2.35
N PHE A 36 14.66 5.47 1.41
CA PHE A 36 13.70 6.44 0.91
C PHE A 36 12.72 6.92 1.97
N THR A 37 12.32 6.03 2.88
CA THR A 37 11.41 6.36 3.98
C THR A 37 12.08 7.26 5.01
N GLU A 38 13.30 6.92 5.43
CA GLU A 38 14.10 7.68 6.41
C GLU A 38 14.47 9.07 5.89
N ASN A 39 14.74 9.19 4.60
CA ASN A 39 15.14 10.44 3.97
C ASN A 39 13.96 11.24 3.38
N ALA A 40 12.72 10.80 3.57
CA ALA A 40 11.52 11.42 3.00
C ALA A 40 11.58 11.62 1.47
N THR A 41 12.24 10.70 0.77
CA THR A 41 12.42 10.71 -0.71
C THR A 41 11.65 9.59 -1.41
N PHE A 42 10.69 8.98 -0.72
CA PHE A 42 9.89 7.89 -1.29
C PHE A 42 9.15 8.31 -2.55
N LEU A 43 9.04 7.38 -3.49
CA LEU A 43 8.39 7.54 -4.80
C LEU A 43 6.86 7.61 -4.68
N HIS A 44 6.35 8.60 -3.95
CA HIS A 44 4.95 8.71 -3.56
C HIS A 44 3.99 8.69 -4.74
N GLN A 45 4.31 9.39 -5.84
CA GLN A 45 3.46 9.38 -7.02
C GLN A 45 3.36 7.98 -7.62
N ARG A 46 4.49 7.29 -7.78
CA ARG A 46 4.51 5.90 -8.29
C ARG A 46 3.76 4.94 -7.38
N LEU A 47 3.82 5.14 -6.06
CA LEU A 47 3.07 4.34 -5.09
C LEU A 47 1.55 4.57 -5.20
N VAL A 48 1.13 5.83 -5.33
CA VAL A 48 -0.29 6.17 -5.50
C VAL A 48 -0.82 5.67 -6.84
N ASP A 49 -0.06 5.82 -7.93
CA ASP A 49 -0.42 5.28 -9.25
C ASP A 49 -0.55 3.75 -9.21
N LEU A 50 0.37 3.08 -8.49
CA LEU A 50 0.31 1.64 -8.25
C LEU A 50 -0.97 1.25 -7.50
N TRP A 51 -1.33 1.96 -6.43
CA TRP A 51 -2.58 1.71 -5.70
C TRP A 51 -3.81 1.89 -6.59
N ASN A 52 -3.88 2.96 -7.38
CA ASN A 52 -4.99 3.20 -8.31
C ASN A 52 -5.14 2.12 -9.38
N ARG A 53 -4.03 1.53 -9.85
CA ARG A 53 -4.06 0.45 -10.82
C ARG A 53 -4.50 -0.89 -10.22
N GLU A 54 -4.05 -1.18 -9.01
CA GLU A 54 -4.20 -2.50 -8.41
C GLU A 54 -5.46 -2.65 -7.55
N PHE A 55 -5.92 -1.55 -6.94
CA PHE A 55 -7.02 -1.52 -5.97
C PHE A 55 -8.28 -0.85 -6.53
N THR A 56 -8.85 -1.45 -7.57
CA THR A 56 -10.04 -0.92 -8.27
C THR A 56 -11.34 -1.56 -7.79
N ALA A 57 -12.46 -0.83 -7.93
CA ALA A 57 -13.79 -1.39 -7.64
C ALA A 57 -14.10 -2.66 -8.46
N GLU A 58 -13.56 -2.77 -9.68
CA GLU A 58 -13.70 -3.96 -10.53
C GLU A 58 -13.04 -5.22 -9.95
N ARG A 59 -12.06 -5.04 -9.07
CA ARG A 59 -11.38 -6.09 -8.32
C ARG A 59 -11.97 -6.27 -6.91
N GLY A 60 -13.12 -5.66 -6.63
CA GLY A 60 -13.84 -5.79 -5.36
C GLY A 60 -13.39 -4.83 -4.25
N TYR A 61 -12.56 -3.84 -4.55
CA TYR A 61 -12.09 -2.88 -3.55
C TYR A 61 -13.13 -1.78 -3.28
N SER A 62 -13.25 -1.39 -2.01
CA SER A 62 -14.04 -0.22 -1.63
C SER A 62 -13.45 1.05 -2.28
N PRO A 63 -14.29 1.96 -2.81
CA PRO A 63 -13.82 3.24 -3.31
C PRO A 63 -13.07 4.07 -2.25
N ASP A 64 -13.32 3.84 -0.96
CA ASP A 64 -12.67 4.54 0.15
C ASP A 64 -11.26 4.03 0.47
N PHE A 65 -10.87 2.87 -0.10
CA PHE A 65 -9.64 2.19 0.27
C PHE A 65 -8.39 3.01 -0.10
N ILE A 66 -8.31 3.50 -1.35
CA ILE A 66 -7.19 4.33 -1.81
C ILE A 66 -7.15 5.69 -1.09
N PRO A 67 -8.27 6.41 -0.91
CA PRO A 67 -8.31 7.60 -0.06
C PRO A 67 -7.73 7.36 1.35
N ALA A 68 -8.07 6.24 2.00
CA ALA A 68 -7.55 5.91 3.32
C ALA A 68 -6.02 5.70 3.33
N LEU A 69 -5.50 4.92 2.37
CA LEU A 69 -4.05 4.73 2.18
C LEU A 69 -3.32 6.05 1.92
N THR A 70 -3.90 6.91 1.07
CA THR A 70 -3.27 8.16 0.64
C THR A 70 -3.22 9.19 1.76
N ARG A 71 -4.27 9.29 2.60
CA ARG A 71 -4.30 10.18 3.79
C ARG A 71 -3.17 9.87 4.76
N ASN A 72 -2.87 8.59 4.98
CA ASN A 72 -1.86 8.13 5.94
C ASN A 72 -0.58 7.56 5.28
N LYS A 73 -0.27 7.94 4.04
CA LYS A 73 0.84 7.33 3.26
C LYS A 73 2.20 7.31 3.97
N ASN A 74 2.50 8.33 4.76
CA ASN A 74 3.77 8.40 5.49
C ASN A 74 3.78 7.45 6.69
N GLY A 75 2.66 7.35 7.42
CA GLY A 75 2.50 6.35 8.48
C GLY A 75 2.56 4.94 7.91
N PHE A 76 1.92 4.71 6.77
CA PHE A 76 1.99 3.45 6.04
C PHE A 76 3.43 3.07 5.68
N LEU A 77 4.20 3.98 5.08
CA LEU A 77 5.60 3.70 4.74
C LEU A 77 6.48 3.46 5.97
N LYS A 78 6.23 4.18 7.07
CA LYS A 78 6.90 3.90 8.35
C LYS A 78 6.58 2.51 8.88
N TRP A 79 5.33 2.06 8.78
CA TRP A 79 4.94 0.70 9.15
C TRP A 79 5.61 -0.38 8.28
N VAL A 80 5.74 -0.12 6.98
CA VAL A 80 6.31 -1.07 6.00
C VAL A 80 7.85 -1.14 6.05
N TYR A 81 8.53 0.01 6.15
CA TYR A 81 9.99 0.11 5.99
C TYR A 81 10.74 0.71 7.19
N GLY A 82 10.06 1.39 8.12
CA GLY A 82 10.68 2.18 9.18
C GLY A 82 10.41 1.68 10.60
N GLY A 83 9.84 0.49 10.77
CA GLY A 83 9.50 -0.08 12.07
C GLY A 83 8.39 0.65 12.84
N GLY A 84 7.60 1.48 12.16
CA GLY A 84 6.45 2.17 12.73
C GLY A 84 5.29 1.21 13.03
N SER A 85 4.33 1.66 13.85
CA SER A 85 3.09 0.92 14.08
C SER A 85 2.14 1.00 12.89
N GLU A 86 1.24 0.02 12.78
CA GLU A 86 0.18 0.05 11.77
C GLU A 86 -0.62 1.37 11.88
N PRO A 87 -0.87 2.07 10.76
CA PRO A 87 -1.68 3.28 10.79
C PRO A 87 -3.10 3.00 11.27
N ASN A 88 -3.67 3.92 12.05
CA ASN A 88 -5.09 3.86 12.33
C ASN A 88 -5.88 4.17 11.04
N TRP A 89 -6.56 3.15 10.51
CA TRP A 89 -7.37 3.23 9.30
C TRP A 89 -8.79 3.74 9.51
N MET A 90 -9.15 4.15 10.75
CA MET A 90 -10.50 4.60 11.06
C MET A 90 -11.03 5.54 9.99
N LYS A 91 -12.18 5.15 9.43
CA LYS A 91 -12.97 5.96 8.51
C LYS A 91 -13.26 7.26 9.24
N SER A 92 -12.90 8.40 8.64
CA SER A 92 -13.51 9.66 9.02
C SER A 92 -15.02 9.47 8.94
N ASP A 93 -15.69 9.70 10.08
CA ASP A 93 -17.14 9.65 10.23
C ASP A 93 -17.88 10.46 9.15
#